data_AF-A0A3M8FSG3-F1
#
_entry.id   AF-A0A3M8FSG3-F1
#
_cell.length_a   1.000
_cell.length_b   1.000
_cell.length_c   1.000
_cell.angle_alpha   90.00
_cell.angle_beta   90.00
_cell.angle_gamma   90.00
#
_symmetry.space_group_name_H-M   'P 1'
#
loop_
_entity.id
_entity.type
_entity.pdbx_description
1 polymer ?
#
loop_
_entity_poly.entity_id
_entity_poly.type
_entity_poly.pdbx_seq_one_letter_code
_entity_poly.pdbx_strand_id
1 'polypeptide(L)'
;MRFYTLAALTMTATTASAQNVTFSFASDNASERPTFAGTADDGQMSFFRVGTDLLVDDANGPLPTLEYDTLFYNDFTLTTVGSTLLPSGQYLHTYSIDGSFSFQGVTVMTVTIEDGVFTALGGEFSWGSTATIQASSLAGSTVTYEWMTDDQPAYNLFDGAITSDMTDAAFTLTRLLSFPDGGQETPGVALNPGTGLPTDNWQSEGSYSGSAFFIPAPSSALLVTAAGIGLVRRRR
;
A
#
# COMPACT_ATOMS: atom_id res chain seq x y z
N MET A 1 -60.10 19.63 -21.90
CA MET A 1 -58.88 18.78 -21.96
C MET A 1 -57.70 19.63 -21.49
N ARG A 2 -57.06 19.28 -20.37
CA ARG A 2 -55.89 20.00 -19.85
C ARG A 2 -54.64 19.19 -20.19
N PHE A 3 -53.76 19.75 -21.00
CA PHE A 3 -52.45 19.18 -21.32
C PHE A 3 -51.53 19.35 -20.11
N TYR A 4 -51.02 18.25 -19.55
CA TYR A 4 -49.96 18.29 -18.55
C TYR A 4 -48.61 18.18 -19.26
N THR A 5 -47.87 19.28 -19.31
CA THR A 5 -46.50 19.32 -19.82
C THR A 5 -45.59 18.63 -18.81
N LEU A 6 -45.12 17.43 -19.13
CA LEU A 6 -44.13 16.70 -18.34
C LEU A 6 -42.75 17.31 -18.65
N ALA A 7 -42.24 18.17 -17.77
CA ALA A 7 -40.86 18.63 -17.86
C ALA A 7 -39.93 17.47 -17.48
N ALA A 8 -39.31 16.83 -18.47
CA ALA A 8 -38.24 15.88 -18.26
C ALA A 8 -36.99 16.66 -17.83
N LEU A 9 -36.68 16.62 -16.54
CA LEU A 9 -35.41 17.14 -16.02
C LEU A 9 -34.33 16.12 -16.37
N THR A 10 -33.63 16.33 -17.49
CA THR A 10 -32.45 15.55 -17.86
C THR A 10 -31.33 15.91 -16.88
N MET A 11 -31.18 15.14 -15.81
CA MET A 11 -29.96 15.20 -15.01
C MET A 11 -28.85 14.55 -15.84
N THR A 12 -28.02 15.38 -16.46
CA THR A 12 -26.72 14.96 -16.96
C THR A 12 -25.88 14.54 -15.77
N ALA A 13 -25.91 13.25 -15.45
CA ALA A 13 -24.92 12.64 -14.58
C ALA A 13 -23.58 12.80 -15.28
N THR A 14 -22.79 13.79 -14.86
CA THR A 14 -21.38 13.86 -15.21
C THR A 14 -20.74 12.64 -14.57
N THR A 15 -20.44 11.62 -15.38
CA THR A 15 -19.59 10.52 -14.97
C THR A 15 -18.23 11.12 -14.65
N ALA A 16 -17.94 11.34 -13.37
CA ALA A 16 -16.59 11.65 -12.94
C ALA A 16 -15.70 10.50 -13.43
N SER A 17 -14.70 10.81 -14.24
CA SER A 17 -13.70 9.82 -14.64
C SER A 17 -12.97 9.40 -13.37
N ALA A 18 -13.06 8.12 -13.01
CA ALA A 18 -12.23 7.56 -11.95
C ALA A 18 -10.76 7.67 -12.39
N GLN A 19 -10.01 8.57 -11.77
CA GLN A 19 -8.58 8.72 -11.99
C GLN A 19 -7.84 7.91 -10.93
N ASN A 20 -6.78 7.21 -11.34
CA ASN A 20 -5.91 6.51 -10.41
C ASN A 20 -5.07 7.53 -9.65
N VAL A 21 -4.81 7.26 -8.37
CA VAL A 21 -3.87 8.03 -7.56
C VAL A 21 -2.63 7.18 -7.34
N THR A 22 -1.46 7.73 -7.60
CA THR A 22 -0.19 7.05 -7.37
C THR A 22 0.51 7.62 -6.15
N PHE A 23 0.95 6.73 -5.27
CA PHE A 23 1.70 7.03 -4.06
C PHE A 23 3.11 6.50 -4.23
N SER A 24 4.10 7.29 -3.83
CA SER A 24 5.49 6.84 -3.86
C SER A 24 6.32 7.40 -2.71
N PHE A 25 7.35 6.64 -2.37
CA PHE A 25 8.37 6.98 -1.39
C PHE A 25 9.70 6.38 -1.83
N ALA A 26 10.78 7.16 -1.75
CA ALA A 26 12.14 6.67 -1.95
C ALA A 26 12.96 6.86 -0.66
N SER A 27 13.64 5.80 -0.20
CA SER A 27 14.42 5.87 1.05
C SER A 27 15.80 6.52 0.88
N ASP A 28 16.20 6.87 -0.33
CA ASP A 28 17.50 7.48 -0.63
C ASP A 28 17.71 8.81 0.09
N ASN A 29 16.63 9.51 0.48
CA ASN A 29 16.68 10.71 1.29
C ASN A 29 16.95 10.44 2.80
N ALA A 30 16.78 9.20 3.27
CA ALA A 30 16.91 8.80 4.67
C ALA A 30 18.20 8.02 4.97
N SER A 31 19.30 8.40 4.32
CA SER A 31 20.57 7.63 4.15
C SER A 31 21.26 7.00 5.39
N GLU A 32 20.80 7.28 6.60
CA GLU A 32 21.37 6.75 7.85
C GLU A 32 20.46 5.80 8.62
N ARG A 33 19.20 5.58 8.19
CA ARG A 33 18.23 4.77 8.94
C ARG A 33 17.47 3.78 8.05
N PRO A 34 17.46 2.49 8.40
CA PRO A 34 16.74 1.49 7.64
C PRO A 34 15.23 1.73 7.74
N THR A 35 14.52 1.51 6.64
CA THR A 35 13.05 1.63 6.62
C THR A 35 12.36 0.37 7.10
N PHE A 36 13.00 -0.78 6.90
CA PHE A 36 12.51 -2.09 7.34
C PHE A 36 13.48 -2.71 8.33
N ALA A 37 12.94 -3.38 9.33
CA ALA A 37 13.67 -4.29 10.18
C ALA A 37 12.79 -5.47 10.54
N GLY A 38 13.42 -6.60 10.85
CA GLY A 38 12.71 -7.74 11.40
C GLY A 38 13.50 -8.43 12.48
N THR A 39 12.78 -9.20 13.28
CA THR A 39 13.31 -9.98 14.40
C THR A 39 13.58 -11.42 13.98
N ALA A 40 14.46 -12.07 14.74
CA ALA A 40 14.73 -13.49 14.56
C ALA A 40 13.50 -14.36 14.91
N ASP A 41 13.33 -15.44 14.15
CA ASP A 41 12.47 -16.60 14.41
C ASP A 41 10.94 -16.40 14.47
N ASP A 42 10.42 -15.17 14.48
CA ASP A 42 8.97 -14.90 14.60
C ASP A 42 8.31 -14.36 13.33
N GLY A 43 9.11 -14.08 12.29
CA GLY A 43 8.63 -13.53 11.03
C GLY A 43 8.10 -12.11 11.15
N GLN A 44 8.27 -11.45 12.30
CA GLN A 44 7.83 -10.07 12.49
C GLN A 44 8.78 -9.14 11.76
N MET A 45 8.20 -8.22 11.01
CA MET A 45 8.89 -7.13 10.35
C MET A 45 8.24 -5.84 10.83
N SER A 46 8.94 -5.14 11.71
CA SER A 46 8.48 -3.86 12.23
C SER A 46 9.65 -2.89 12.37
N PHE A 47 9.40 -1.64 12.05
CA PHE A 47 10.34 -0.57 12.31
C PHE A 47 9.63 0.73 12.65
N PHE A 48 10.22 1.49 13.57
CA PHE A 48 9.67 2.77 13.99
C PHE A 48 10.49 3.94 13.44
N ARG A 49 9.81 4.83 12.71
CA ARG A 49 10.17 6.24 12.49
C ARG A 49 11.41 6.47 11.65
N VAL A 50 11.24 6.35 10.35
CA VAL A 50 12.15 6.96 9.36
C VAL A 50 11.51 8.21 8.78
N GLY A 51 12.21 9.34 8.85
CA GLY A 51 11.76 10.58 8.20
C GLY A 51 11.77 10.41 6.69
N THR A 52 10.66 10.77 6.06
CA THR A 52 10.47 10.62 4.63
C THR A 52 9.39 11.54 4.08
N ASP A 53 9.52 11.87 2.80
CA ASP A 53 8.47 12.51 2.04
C ASP A 53 7.58 11.45 1.37
N LEU A 54 6.26 11.55 1.59
CA LEU A 54 5.25 10.83 0.80
C LEU A 54 4.89 11.70 -0.40
N LEU A 55 5.09 11.17 -1.60
CA LEU A 55 4.70 11.81 -2.85
C LEU A 55 3.36 11.25 -3.32
N VAL A 56 2.44 12.14 -3.67
CA VAL A 56 1.12 11.79 -4.23
C VAL A 56 0.95 12.47 -5.57
N ASP A 57 0.65 11.70 -6.60
CA ASP A 57 0.55 12.15 -7.99
C ASP A 57 -0.76 11.70 -8.65
N ASP A 58 -1.26 12.49 -9.60
CA ASP A 58 -2.53 12.27 -10.31
C ASP A 58 -2.37 11.30 -11.50
N ALA A 59 -1.48 10.31 -11.34
CA ALA A 59 -1.12 9.29 -12.33
C ALA A 59 -0.61 9.88 -13.66
N ASN A 60 0.36 10.80 -13.59
CA ASN A 60 0.91 11.56 -14.73
C ASN A 60 -0.09 12.52 -15.38
N GLY A 61 -1.05 13.04 -14.62
CA GLY A 61 -1.89 14.12 -15.09
C GLY A 61 -1.17 15.48 -15.05
N PRO A 62 -1.89 16.59 -15.27
CA PRO A 62 -1.30 17.92 -15.34
C PRO A 62 -1.07 18.56 -13.95
N LEU A 63 -1.56 17.95 -12.87
CA LEU A 63 -1.43 18.53 -11.54
C LEU A 63 0.00 18.37 -11.01
N PRO A 64 0.49 19.32 -10.19
CA PRO A 64 1.78 19.17 -9.54
C PRO A 64 1.73 18.03 -8.51
N THR A 65 2.82 17.31 -8.32
CA THR A 65 2.95 16.31 -7.25
C THR A 65 2.75 16.96 -5.88
N LEU A 66 1.92 16.34 -5.02
CA LEU A 66 1.82 16.70 -3.61
C LEU A 66 2.93 16.02 -2.82
N GLU A 67 3.52 16.75 -1.88
CA GLU A 67 4.62 16.28 -1.03
C GLU A 67 4.25 16.48 0.44
N TYR A 68 4.36 15.41 1.23
CA TYR A 68 4.07 15.40 2.65
C TYR A 68 5.30 14.93 3.43
N ASP A 69 5.86 15.79 4.28
CA ASP A 69 6.89 15.41 5.25
C ASP A 69 6.26 14.51 6.33
N THR A 70 6.72 13.27 6.40
CA THR A 70 6.12 12.20 7.21
C THR A 70 7.17 11.31 7.86
N LEU A 71 6.72 10.44 8.76
CA LEU A 71 7.50 9.34 9.30
C LEU A 71 6.92 8.03 8.80
N PHE A 72 7.75 7.17 8.22
CA PHE A 72 7.35 5.83 7.82
C PHE A 72 7.36 4.85 9.00
N TYR A 73 6.31 4.03 9.07
CA TYR A 73 6.16 2.91 9.99
C TYR A 73 5.67 1.71 9.23
N ASN A 74 6.11 0.54 9.63
CA ASN A 74 5.61 -0.73 9.14
C ASN A 74 5.48 -1.72 10.29
N ASP A 75 4.49 -2.59 10.16
CA ASP A 75 4.21 -3.70 11.06
C ASP A 75 3.59 -4.83 10.23
N PHE A 76 4.40 -5.84 9.95
CA PHE A 76 4.05 -6.96 9.10
C PHE A 76 4.47 -8.28 9.72
N THR A 77 3.77 -9.33 9.37
CA THR A 77 4.10 -10.71 9.70
C THR A 77 4.38 -11.50 8.42
N LEU A 78 5.51 -12.19 8.39
CA LEU A 78 5.88 -13.12 7.33
C LEU A 78 5.52 -14.55 7.72
N THR A 79 4.84 -15.26 6.82
CA THR A 79 4.61 -16.71 6.93
C THR A 79 5.27 -17.42 5.76
N THR A 80 6.21 -18.33 6.05
CA THR A 80 6.92 -19.09 5.02
C THR A 80 5.95 -19.87 4.13
N VAL A 81 6.03 -19.64 2.82
CA VAL A 81 5.29 -20.42 1.81
C VAL A 81 6.18 -21.51 1.25
N GLY A 82 7.42 -21.17 0.88
CA GLY A 82 8.38 -22.14 0.36
C GLY A 82 9.60 -21.50 -0.28
N SER A 83 10.48 -22.35 -0.82
CA SER A 83 11.68 -21.94 -1.56
C SER A 83 11.79 -22.74 -2.85
N THR A 84 12.13 -22.07 -3.95
CA THR A 84 12.27 -22.70 -5.27
C THR A 84 13.69 -22.54 -5.79
N LEU A 85 14.37 -23.65 -6.09
CA LEU A 85 15.68 -23.63 -6.74
C LEU A 85 15.54 -23.15 -8.19
N LEU A 86 16.28 -22.10 -8.55
CA LEU A 86 16.34 -21.54 -9.88
C LEU A 86 17.49 -22.17 -10.70
N PRO A 87 17.46 -22.11 -12.04
CA PRO A 87 18.52 -22.63 -12.89
C PRO A 87 19.91 -22.02 -12.62
N SER A 88 19.98 -20.84 -12.01
CA SER A 88 21.22 -20.17 -11.61
C SER A 88 21.88 -20.79 -10.36
N GLY A 89 21.22 -21.74 -9.69
CA GLY A 89 21.66 -22.29 -8.40
C GLY A 89 21.23 -21.46 -7.18
N GLN A 90 20.55 -20.33 -7.40
CA GLN A 90 19.95 -19.51 -6.33
C GLN A 90 18.57 -20.04 -5.96
N TYR A 91 18.10 -19.68 -4.77
CA TYR A 91 16.76 -19.97 -4.30
C TYR A 91 15.92 -18.70 -4.31
N LEU A 92 14.68 -18.81 -4.81
CA LEU A 92 13.62 -17.83 -4.59
C LEU A 92 12.84 -18.24 -3.35
N HIS A 93 13.00 -17.49 -2.27
CA HIS A 93 12.24 -17.66 -1.05
C HIS A 93 10.95 -16.84 -1.14
N THR A 94 9.83 -17.45 -0.80
CA THR A 94 8.49 -16.85 -0.87
C THR A 94 7.78 -16.96 0.47
N TYR A 95 7.15 -15.87 0.87
CA TYR A 95 6.40 -15.73 2.11
C TYR A 95 5.06 -15.06 1.81
N SER A 96 4.02 -15.45 2.54
CA SER A 96 2.81 -14.64 2.69
C SER A 96 3.16 -13.48 3.63
N ILE A 97 2.64 -12.30 3.34
CA ILE A 97 2.81 -11.12 4.19
C ILE A 97 1.47 -10.48 4.49
N ASP A 98 1.22 -10.26 5.79
CA ASP A 98 0.03 -9.61 6.32
C ASP A 98 0.44 -8.50 7.27
N GLY A 99 -0.26 -7.37 7.24
CA GLY A 99 0.02 -6.25 8.13
C GLY A 99 -0.25 -4.89 7.50
N SER A 100 0.47 -3.88 7.96
CA SER A 100 0.28 -2.51 7.49
C SER A 100 1.54 -1.68 7.50
N PHE A 101 1.50 -0.58 6.74
CA PHE A 101 2.44 0.52 6.87
C PHE A 101 1.70 1.85 6.90
N SER A 102 2.34 2.88 7.44
CA SER A 102 1.75 4.21 7.50
C SER A 102 2.80 5.31 7.36
N PHE A 103 2.35 6.45 6.84
CA PHE A 103 3.10 7.69 6.77
C PHE A 103 2.48 8.66 7.77
N GLN A 104 3.21 8.98 8.84
CA GLN A 104 2.70 9.77 9.96
C GLN A 104 3.55 11.02 10.23
N GLY A 105 2.94 12.20 10.19
CA GLY A 105 3.41 13.41 10.88
C GLY A 105 2.29 13.90 11.78
N VAL A 106 1.29 14.54 11.16
CA VAL A 106 -0.13 14.24 11.40
C VAL A 106 -0.42 13.03 10.51
N THR A 107 -1.06 11.96 10.99
CA THR A 107 -1.22 10.73 10.18
C THR A 107 -1.83 11.05 8.81
N VAL A 108 -1.10 10.75 7.73
CA VAL A 108 -1.49 11.10 6.36
C VAL A 108 -2.19 9.91 5.69
N MET A 109 -1.56 8.75 5.77
CA MET A 109 -2.03 7.54 5.09
C MET A 109 -1.62 6.28 5.84
N THR A 110 -2.52 5.31 5.90
CA THR A 110 -2.25 3.92 6.31
C THR A 110 -2.60 3.01 5.15
N VAL A 111 -1.80 1.97 4.94
CA VAL A 111 -2.08 0.93 3.95
C VAL A 111 -2.01 -0.42 4.64
N THR A 112 -3.10 -1.17 4.57
CA THR A 112 -3.20 -2.54 5.07
C THR A 112 -3.10 -3.51 3.90
N ILE A 113 -2.28 -4.54 4.06
CA ILE A 113 -2.10 -5.64 3.12
C ILE A 113 -2.51 -6.94 3.82
N GLU A 114 -3.39 -7.69 3.18
CA GLU A 114 -3.69 -9.10 3.53
C GLU A 114 -3.37 -9.97 2.32
N ASP A 115 -2.82 -11.16 2.56
CA ASP A 115 -2.42 -12.11 1.52
C ASP A 115 -1.46 -11.49 0.48
N GLY A 116 -0.55 -10.63 0.94
CA GLY A 116 0.56 -10.12 0.13
C GLY A 116 1.64 -11.17 -0.10
N VAL A 117 2.63 -10.83 -0.93
CA VAL A 117 3.79 -11.69 -1.18
C VAL A 117 5.09 -10.93 -0.85
N PHE A 118 5.91 -11.53 0.01
CA PHE A 118 7.32 -11.14 0.15
C PHE A 118 8.18 -12.18 -0.57
N THR A 119 9.14 -11.72 -1.37
CA THR A 119 10.14 -12.60 -2.00
C THR A 119 11.56 -12.09 -1.85
N ALA A 120 12.49 -13.01 -1.66
CA ALA A 120 13.92 -12.74 -1.63
C ALA A 120 14.68 -13.80 -2.44
N LEU A 121 15.68 -13.37 -3.19
CA LEU A 121 16.63 -14.28 -3.84
C LEU A 121 17.82 -14.52 -2.92
N GLY A 122 18.33 -15.74 -2.87
CA GLY A 122 19.53 -16.04 -2.09
C GLY A 122 20.03 -17.48 -2.22
N GLY A 123 20.66 -17.99 -1.16
CA GLY A 123 21.13 -19.37 -1.05
C GLY A 123 20.06 -20.28 -0.46
N GLU A 124 20.32 -21.58 -0.34
CA GLU A 124 19.33 -22.54 0.18
C GLU A 124 18.77 -22.17 1.56
N PHE A 125 19.60 -21.55 2.41
CA PHE A 125 19.25 -21.15 3.77
C PHE A 125 19.61 -19.69 4.04
N SER A 126 19.51 -18.81 3.03
CA SER A 126 19.79 -17.38 3.23
C SER A 126 19.11 -16.50 2.19
N TRP A 127 18.60 -15.35 2.60
CA TRP A 127 18.32 -14.24 1.69
C TRP A 127 19.62 -13.58 1.24
N GLY A 128 19.63 -13.08 0.00
CA GLY A 128 20.64 -12.16 -0.51
C GLY A 128 20.39 -10.73 -0.03
N SER A 129 20.93 -9.75 -0.75
CA SER A 129 20.89 -8.34 -0.36
C SER A 129 19.66 -7.56 -0.85
N THR A 130 18.73 -8.22 -1.54
CA THR A 130 17.52 -7.62 -2.11
C THR A 130 16.28 -8.48 -1.91
N ALA A 131 15.13 -7.84 -1.70
CA ALA A 131 13.83 -8.48 -1.63
C ALA A 131 12.74 -7.58 -2.24
N THR A 132 11.54 -8.10 -2.38
CA THR A 132 10.37 -7.32 -2.77
C THR A 132 9.17 -7.70 -1.93
N ILE A 133 8.32 -6.71 -1.65
CA ILE A 133 6.96 -6.91 -1.16
C ILE A 133 6.03 -6.51 -2.28
N GLN A 134 5.04 -7.34 -2.58
CA GLN A 134 4.04 -7.06 -3.61
C GLN A 134 2.66 -7.50 -3.13
N ALA A 135 1.66 -6.66 -3.32
CA ALA A 135 0.26 -6.98 -3.12
C ALA A 135 -0.56 -6.33 -4.22
N SER A 136 -1.54 -7.08 -4.75
CA SER A 136 -2.42 -6.58 -5.80
C SER A 136 -3.80 -7.20 -5.66
N SER A 137 -4.83 -6.36 -5.60
CA SER A 137 -6.23 -6.79 -5.54
C SER A 137 -6.61 -7.69 -6.72
N LEU A 138 -6.08 -7.43 -7.92
CA LEU A 138 -6.31 -8.26 -9.10
C LEU A 138 -5.67 -9.65 -9.02
N ALA A 139 -4.62 -9.80 -8.22
CA ALA A 139 -3.90 -11.05 -8.03
C ALA A 139 -4.41 -11.85 -6.81
N GLY A 140 -5.36 -11.31 -6.04
CA GLY A 140 -6.00 -12.00 -4.91
C GLY A 140 -5.59 -11.50 -3.52
N SER A 141 -4.70 -10.51 -3.41
CA SER A 141 -4.43 -9.85 -2.12
C SER A 141 -5.55 -8.87 -1.76
N THR A 142 -5.71 -8.51 -0.48
CA THR A 142 -6.50 -7.34 -0.10
C THR A 142 -5.55 -6.18 0.15
N VAL A 143 -5.73 -5.06 -0.57
CA VAL A 143 -5.00 -3.82 -0.31
C VAL A 143 -5.98 -2.72 0.04
N THR A 144 -5.88 -2.19 1.25
CA THR A 144 -6.76 -1.11 1.73
C THR A 144 -5.95 0.12 2.05
N TYR A 145 -6.25 1.23 1.38
CA TYR A 145 -5.68 2.53 1.66
C TYR A 145 -6.64 3.30 2.56
N GLU A 146 -6.14 3.94 3.61
CA GLU A 146 -6.90 4.88 4.43
C GLU A 146 -6.22 6.24 4.34
N TRP A 147 -6.89 7.18 3.66
CA TRP A 147 -6.46 8.57 3.58
C TRP A 147 -7.03 9.31 4.80
N MET A 148 -6.18 10.00 5.55
CA MET A 148 -6.55 10.58 6.85
C MET A 148 -6.36 12.10 6.90
N THR A 149 -6.27 12.74 5.73
CA THR A 149 -6.25 14.21 5.64
C THR A 149 -7.54 14.73 5.01
N ASP A 150 -7.68 16.07 4.99
CA ASP A 150 -8.76 16.73 4.26
C ASP A 150 -8.85 16.24 2.81
N ASP A 151 -10.08 16.19 2.29
CA ASP A 151 -10.39 15.83 0.91
C ASP A 151 -9.58 16.68 -0.09
N GLN A 152 -8.93 16.02 -1.05
CA GLN A 152 -8.27 16.66 -2.20
C GLN A 152 -8.91 16.12 -3.49
N PRO A 153 -10.14 16.56 -3.83
CA PRO A 153 -10.90 16.00 -4.95
C PRO A 153 -10.21 16.20 -6.31
N ALA A 154 -9.31 17.18 -6.44
CA ALA A 154 -8.50 17.36 -7.64
C ALA A 154 -7.55 16.17 -7.90
N TYR A 155 -7.09 15.52 -6.83
CA TYR A 155 -6.25 14.32 -6.88
C TYR A 155 -7.05 13.05 -6.66
N ASN A 156 -8.39 13.13 -6.63
CA ASN A 156 -9.24 12.00 -6.27
C ASN A 156 -8.85 11.40 -4.92
N LEU A 157 -8.56 12.21 -3.90
CA LEU A 157 -8.31 11.77 -2.53
C LEU A 157 -9.48 12.21 -1.64
N PHE A 158 -10.00 11.28 -0.85
CA PHE A 158 -11.11 11.54 0.08
C PHE A 158 -10.80 10.87 1.41
N ASP A 159 -11.13 11.55 2.51
CA ASP A 159 -10.97 11.03 3.87
C ASP A 159 -11.69 9.69 4.03
N GLY A 160 -10.97 8.71 4.58
CA GLY A 160 -11.45 7.38 4.89
C GLY A 160 -10.77 6.25 4.15
N ALA A 161 -11.26 5.05 4.44
CA ALA A 161 -10.73 3.80 3.91
C ALA A 161 -11.29 3.49 2.52
N ILE A 162 -10.43 2.94 1.68
CA ILE A 162 -10.76 2.44 0.36
C ILE A 162 -10.10 1.12 0.06
N THR A 163 -10.93 0.23 -0.45
CA THR A 163 -10.54 -1.03 -1.07
C THR A 163 -11.15 -1.02 -2.46
N SER A 164 -10.36 -1.35 -3.47
CA SER A 164 -10.87 -1.49 -4.84
C SER A 164 -10.22 -2.69 -5.52
N ASP A 165 -10.82 -3.16 -6.61
CA ASP A 165 -10.24 -4.25 -7.39
C ASP A 165 -8.91 -3.85 -8.06
N MET A 166 -8.56 -2.56 -8.08
CA MET A 166 -7.38 -2.02 -8.74
C MET A 166 -6.40 -1.33 -7.77
N THR A 167 -6.44 -1.68 -6.48
CA THR A 167 -5.42 -1.23 -5.51
C THR A 167 -4.22 -2.17 -5.53
N ASP A 168 -3.02 -1.59 -5.49
CA ASP A 168 -1.77 -2.31 -5.40
C ASP A 168 -0.78 -1.62 -4.46
N ALA A 169 0.18 -2.37 -3.96
CA ALA A 169 1.28 -1.87 -3.14
C ALA A 169 2.52 -2.70 -3.44
N ALA A 170 3.65 -2.04 -3.68
CA ALA A 170 4.91 -2.69 -3.94
C ALA A 170 6.06 -1.97 -3.23
N PHE A 171 6.94 -2.75 -2.62
CA PHE A 171 8.23 -2.27 -2.13
C PHE A 171 9.37 -3.01 -2.82
N THR A 172 10.43 -2.27 -3.14
CA THR A 172 11.75 -2.83 -3.43
C THR A 172 12.63 -2.64 -2.22
N LEU A 173 13.18 -3.73 -1.70
CA LEU A 173 14.06 -3.76 -0.54
C LEU A 173 15.49 -4.00 -1.01
N THR A 174 16.40 -3.17 -0.53
CA THR A 174 17.83 -3.19 -0.85
C THR A 174 18.64 -3.11 0.43
N ARG A 175 19.94 -3.42 0.34
CA ARG A 175 20.84 -3.42 1.49
C ARG A 175 20.25 -4.26 2.65
N LEU A 176 19.75 -5.46 2.34
CA LEU A 176 19.38 -6.43 3.37
C LEU A 176 20.63 -6.85 4.13
N LEU A 177 20.64 -6.54 5.43
CA LEU A 177 21.74 -6.78 6.36
C LEU A 177 21.21 -7.55 7.56
N SER A 178 21.98 -8.50 8.07
CA SER A 178 21.75 -9.19 9.34
C SER A 178 22.76 -8.76 10.40
N PHE A 179 22.38 -8.94 11.67
CA PHE A 179 23.17 -8.55 12.85
C PHE A 179 23.33 -9.73 13.81
N PRO A 180 24.12 -10.76 13.43
CA PRO A 180 24.34 -11.92 14.28
C PRO A 180 25.00 -11.51 15.61
N ASP A 181 24.50 -12.05 16.71
CA ASP A 181 24.99 -11.81 18.09
C ASP A 181 25.08 -10.32 18.51
N GLY A 182 24.27 -9.44 17.90
CA GLY A 182 24.33 -7.98 18.13
C GLY A 182 25.63 -7.35 17.60
N GLY A 183 26.30 -8.03 16.66
CA GLY A 183 27.61 -7.71 16.10
C GLY A 183 27.58 -6.83 14.86
N GLN A 184 28.61 -7.01 14.01
CA GLN A 184 28.84 -6.26 12.77
C GLN A 184 27.75 -6.57 11.72
N GLU A 185 27.39 -5.55 10.93
CA GLU A 185 26.50 -5.73 9.78
C GLU A 185 27.05 -6.77 8.80
N THR A 186 26.23 -7.74 8.43
CA THR A 186 26.57 -8.78 7.44
C THR A 186 25.58 -8.76 6.29
N PRO A 187 26.02 -8.70 5.02
CA PRO A 187 25.12 -8.77 3.88
C PRO A 187 24.30 -10.06 3.80
N GLY A 188 23.01 -9.91 3.53
CA GLY A 188 22.05 -11.02 3.50
C GLY A 188 21.53 -11.41 4.88
N VAL A 189 20.61 -12.37 4.90
CA VAL A 189 19.93 -12.82 6.12
C VAL A 189 19.93 -14.33 6.16
N ALA A 190 20.54 -14.94 7.18
CA ALA A 190 20.52 -16.38 7.35
C ALA A 190 19.11 -16.85 7.76
N LEU A 191 18.71 -18.03 7.25
CA LEU A 191 17.40 -18.62 7.48
C LEU A 191 17.51 -19.91 8.26
N ASN A 192 16.53 -20.14 9.13
CA ASN A 192 16.36 -21.38 9.86
C ASN A 192 15.85 -22.47 8.90
N PRO A 193 16.56 -23.60 8.71
CA PRO A 193 16.14 -24.64 7.78
C PRO A 193 14.79 -25.29 8.09
N GLY A 194 14.35 -25.24 9.36
CA GLY A 194 13.09 -25.84 9.81
C GLY A 194 11.88 -24.94 9.61
N THR A 195 12.05 -23.61 9.71
CA THR A 195 10.93 -22.65 9.63
C THR A 195 10.98 -21.79 8.37
N GLY A 196 12.14 -21.65 7.73
CA GLY A 196 12.38 -20.72 6.63
C GLY A 196 12.44 -19.25 7.05
N LEU A 197 12.38 -18.93 8.34
CA LEU A 197 12.42 -17.56 8.88
C LEU A 197 13.85 -17.12 9.22
N PRO A 198 14.12 -15.80 9.27
CA PRO A 198 15.41 -15.25 9.71
C PRO A 198 15.88 -15.79 11.06
N THR A 199 17.16 -16.13 11.18
CA THR A 199 17.79 -16.52 12.46
C THR A 199 18.33 -15.34 13.26
N ASP A 200 18.48 -14.19 12.61
CA ASP A 200 19.09 -12.99 13.17
C ASP A 200 18.18 -11.79 12.92
N ASN A 201 18.32 -10.78 13.76
CA ASN A 201 17.73 -9.47 13.47
C ASN A 201 18.31 -8.94 12.16
N TRP A 202 17.47 -8.29 11.36
CA TRP A 202 17.86 -7.79 10.05
C TRP A 202 17.25 -6.42 9.76
N GLN A 203 17.85 -5.71 8.81
CA GLN A 203 17.42 -4.38 8.38
C GLN A 203 17.53 -4.25 6.86
N SER A 204 16.76 -3.33 6.27
CA SER A 204 16.79 -3.02 4.84
C SER A 204 16.32 -1.60 4.53
N GLU A 205 16.81 -1.06 3.42
CA GLU A 205 16.36 0.16 2.77
C GLU A 205 15.29 -0.16 1.73
N GLY A 206 14.10 0.42 1.88
CA GLY A 206 12.93 0.11 1.06
C GLY A 206 12.38 1.32 0.34
N SER A 207 12.11 1.19 -0.96
CA SER A 207 11.37 2.19 -1.74
C SER A 207 9.99 1.66 -2.09
N TYR A 208 8.99 2.54 -2.10
CA TYR A 208 7.58 2.21 -2.24
C TYR A 208 6.97 2.83 -3.49
N SER A 209 6.11 2.06 -4.14
CA SER A 209 5.16 2.54 -5.12
C SER A 209 3.84 1.81 -4.91
N GLY A 210 2.73 2.53 -4.97
CA GLY A 210 1.41 1.95 -4.93
C GLY A 210 0.39 2.82 -5.61
N SER A 211 -0.78 2.25 -5.87
CA SER A 211 -1.87 2.97 -6.49
C SER A 211 -3.22 2.60 -5.90
N ALA A 212 -4.12 3.57 -5.89
CA ALA A 212 -5.48 3.41 -5.38
C ALA A 212 -6.49 4.18 -6.22
N PHE A 213 -7.67 3.61 -6.37
CA PHE A 213 -8.77 4.20 -7.08
C PHE A 213 -9.81 4.70 -6.09
N PHE A 214 -9.86 6.01 -5.87
CA PHE A 214 -10.94 6.58 -5.06
C PHE A 214 -12.24 6.72 -5.84
N ILE A 215 -13.28 6.07 -5.34
CA ILE A 215 -14.63 6.22 -5.84
C ILE A 215 -15.38 6.97 -4.74
N PRO A 216 -15.81 8.23 -4.99
CA PRO A 216 -16.65 8.94 -4.04
C PRO A 216 -17.84 8.05 -3.68
N ALA A 217 -18.06 7.81 -2.38
CA ALA A 217 -19.17 6.98 -1.94
C ALA A 217 -20.47 7.49 -2.62
N PRO A 218 -21.27 6.61 -3.25
CA PRO A 218 -22.41 7.02 -4.09
C PRO A 218 -23.59 7.68 -3.32
N SER A 219 -23.37 8.07 -2.07
CA SER A 219 -24.41 8.36 -1.09
C SER A 219 -25.07 9.75 -1.23
N SER A 220 -24.44 10.77 -1.80
CA SER A 220 -25.05 12.12 -1.84
C SER A 220 -25.95 12.36 -3.07
N ALA A 221 -25.54 11.94 -4.27
CA ALA A 221 -26.31 12.17 -5.50
C ALA A 221 -27.61 11.36 -5.55
N LEU A 222 -27.58 10.13 -5.01
CA LEU A 222 -28.73 9.22 -5.03
C LEU A 222 -29.76 9.59 -3.95
N LEU A 223 -29.32 10.07 -2.78
CA LEU A 223 -30.22 10.56 -1.73
C LEU A 223 -30.97 11.83 -2.14
N VAL A 224 -30.33 12.78 -2.83
CA VAL A 224 -31.01 13.98 -3.36
C VAL A 224 -32.05 13.59 -4.42
N THR A 225 -31.72 12.64 -5.29
CA THR A 225 -32.64 12.15 -6.33
C THR A 225 -33.84 11.42 -5.71
N ALA A 226 -33.61 10.55 -4.73
CA ALA A 226 -34.68 9.82 -4.04
C ALA A 226 -35.58 10.75 -3.19
N ALA A 227 -35.00 11.71 -2.47
CA ALA A 227 -35.74 12.70 -1.71
C ALA A 227 -36.58 13.61 -2.62
N GLY A 228 -36.03 14.03 -3.77
CA GLY A 228 -36.74 14.81 -4.78
C GLY A 228 -37.97 14.07 -5.35
N ILE A 229 -37.81 12.79 -5.70
CA ILE A 229 -38.93 11.97 -6.21
C ILE A 229 -40.01 11.77 -5.13
N GLY A 230 -39.62 11.56 -3.87
CA GLY A 230 -40.56 11.41 -2.75
C GLY A 230 -41.43 12.65 -2.52
N LEU A 231 -40.84 13.84 -2.58
CA LEU A 231 -41.56 15.11 -2.39
C LEU A 231 -42.51 15.44 -3.55
N VAL A 232 -42.14 15.12 -4.79
CA VAL A 232 -43.00 15.32 -5.97
C VAL A 232 -44.21 14.38 -5.94
N ARG A 233 -44.05 13.15 -5.43
CA ARG A 233 -45.15 12.17 -5.33
C ARG A 233 -46.20 12.54 -4.29
N ARG A 234 -45.84 13.29 -3.23
CA ARG A 234 -46.75 13.65 -2.12
C ARG A 234 -47.64 14.87 -2.42
N ARG A 235 -47.45 15.52 -3.58
CA ARG A 235 -48.27 16.68 -4.02
C ARG A 235 -49.32 16.33 -5.09
N ARG A 236 -49.60 15.04 -5.29
CA ARG A 236 -50.76 14.55 -6.04
C ARG A 236 -51.71 13.85 -5.08
#